data_AF-A0A7S2AYW6-F1
#
_entry.id   AF-A0A7S2AYW6-F1
#
_cell.length_a   1.000
_cell.length_b   1.000
_cell.length_c   1.000
_cell.angle_alpha   90.00
_cell.angle_beta   90.00
_cell.angle_gamma   90.00
#
_symmetry.space_group_name_H-M   'P 1'
#
loop_
_entity.id
_entity.type
_entity.pdbx_description
1 polymer ?
#
loop_
_entity_poly.entity_id
_entity_poly.type
_entity_poly.pdbx_seq_one_letter_code
_entity_poly.pdbx_strand_id
1 'polypeptide(L)'
;MDLAVPGGRRTLAQGLRFGVRKGAALVVSGPNACGKSLLGAVLLGLDPSGVGGRMPVRMPGLAEGAVRPPLSVLMASPQRVYLPPGNLGDQVCYPGRYRAPGFGDHPGANSDRSLDGNGREEDMERALSQAGIAYLQKRDPSGWLFDCTWAEVLS
;
A
#
# COMPACT_ATOMS: atom_id res chain seq x y z
N MET A 1 -21.70 -4.72 7.84
CA MET A 1 -21.53 -3.30 8.21
C MET A 1 -22.46 -2.47 7.37
N ASP A 2 -22.88 -1.31 7.86
CA ASP A 2 -23.56 -0.32 7.04
C ASP A 2 -22.50 0.60 6.45
N LEU A 3 -22.70 1.02 5.19
CA LEU A 3 -21.82 1.94 4.49
C LEU A 3 -22.56 3.27 4.38
N ALA A 4 -22.08 4.32 5.04
CA ALA A 4 -22.69 5.64 5.03
C ALA A 4 -21.65 6.71 4.68
N VAL A 5 -22.09 7.78 4.02
CA VAL A 5 -21.20 8.91 3.69
C VAL A 5 -20.69 9.59 4.96
N PRO A 6 -19.55 10.31 4.87
CA PRO A 6 -19.03 11.02 6.02
C PRO A 6 -20.02 11.92 6.73
N GLY A 7 -20.06 11.82 8.07
CA GLY A 7 -21.02 12.50 8.93
C GLY A 7 -22.40 11.85 8.97
N GLY A 8 -22.57 10.61 8.49
CA GLY A 8 -23.81 9.83 8.64
C GLY A 8 -25.02 10.38 7.88
N ARG A 9 -24.82 11.37 6.99
CA ARG A 9 -25.92 12.10 6.33
C ARG A 9 -26.74 11.24 5.36
N ARG A 10 -26.16 10.15 4.88
CA ARG A 10 -26.78 9.24 3.90
C ARG A 10 -26.15 7.85 3.99
N THR A 11 -26.99 6.84 4.17
CA THR A 11 -26.58 5.43 4.02
C THR A 11 -26.56 5.05 2.55
N LEU A 12 -25.45 4.50 2.08
CA LEU A 12 -25.24 4.01 0.72
C LEU A 12 -25.55 2.52 0.60
N ALA A 13 -25.28 1.73 1.64
CA ALA A 13 -25.62 0.31 1.72
C ALA A 13 -25.89 -0.09 3.18
N GLN A 14 -26.85 -1.00 3.38
CA GLN A 14 -27.19 -1.56 4.68
C GLN A 14 -26.84 -3.05 4.73
N GLY A 15 -26.34 -3.52 5.88
CA GLY A 15 -26.11 -4.93 6.11
C GLY A 15 -25.05 -5.57 5.20
N LEU A 16 -24.10 -4.79 4.67
CA LEU A 16 -23.06 -5.29 3.77
C LEU A 16 -22.23 -6.40 4.46
N ARG A 17 -22.22 -7.57 3.83
CA ARG A 17 -21.47 -8.76 4.28
C ARG A 17 -20.80 -9.39 3.06
N PHE A 18 -19.49 -9.61 3.15
CA PHE A 18 -18.72 -10.33 2.15
C PHE A 18 -17.51 -10.99 2.82
N GLY A 19 -16.91 -11.97 2.15
CA GLY A 19 -15.69 -12.63 2.58
C GLY A 19 -14.72 -12.77 1.42
N VAL A 20 -13.44 -12.60 1.70
CA VAL A 20 -12.35 -12.79 0.72
C VAL A 20 -11.44 -13.89 1.25
N ARG A 21 -11.21 -14.92 0.44
CA ARG A 21 -10.27 -15.98 0.77
C ARG A 21 -8.88 -15.64 0.24
N LYS A 22 -7.83 -16.12 0.90
CA LYS A 22 -6.46 -16.02 0.39
C LYS A 22 -6.39 -16.60 -1.02
N GLY A 23 -5.80 -15.87 -1.96
CA GLY A 23 -5.68 -16.27 -3.37
C GLY A 23 -6.94 -16.08 -4.22
N ALA A 24 -8.04 -15.59 -3.65
CA ALA A 24 -9.25 -15.28 -4.42
C ALA A 24 -9.30 -13.79 -4.78
N ALA A 25 -9.69 -13.49 -6.02
CA ALA A 25 -10.00 -12.13 -6.45
C ALA A 25 -11.45 -11.76 -6.07
N LEU A 26 -11.64 -10.51 -5.62
CA LEU A 26 -12.95 -9.90 -5.42
C LEU A 26 -13.04 -8.63 -6.26
N VAL A 27 -14.08 -8.52 -7.10
CA VAL A 27 -14.35 -7.31 -7.89
C VAL A 27 -15.54 -6.58 -7.28
N VAL A 28 -15.37 -5.29 -7.02
CA VAL A 28 -16.45 -4.39 -6.58
C VAL A 28 -16.83 -3.49 -7.75
N SER A 29 -17.99 -3.75 -8.36
CA SER A 29 -18.52 -2.98 -9.50
C SER A 29 -19.82 -2.25 -9.14
N GLY A 30 -20.14 -1.20 -9.88
CA GLY A 30 -21.38 -0.44 -9.72
C GLY A 30 -21.29 0.98 -10.27
N PRO A 31 -22.42 1.71 -10.36
CA PRO A 31 -22.47 3.06 -10.91
C PRO A 31 -21.53 4.06 -10.21
N ASN A 32 -21.23 5.17 -10.87
CA ASN A 32 -20.48 6.26 -10.24
C ASN A 32 -21.20 6.75 -8.98
N ALA A 33 -20.42 7.15 -7.96
CA ALA A 33 -20.92 7.61 -6.67
C ALA A 33 -21.76 6.61 -5.84
N CYS A 34 -21.78 5.31 -6.17
CA CYS A 34 -22.48 4.30 -5.35
C CYS A 34 -21.72 3.85 -4.09
N GLY A 35 -20.56 4.46 -3.78
CA GLY A 35 -19.79 4.17 -2.56
C GLY A 35 -18.64 3.17 -2.70
N LYS A 36 -18.22 2.77 -3.91
CA LYS A 36 -17.10 1.83 -4.10
C LYS A 36 -15.78 2.33 -3.50
N SER A 37 -15.41 3.58 -3.79
CA SER A 37 -14.20 4.21 -3.24
C SER A 37 -14.32 4.41 -1.73
N LEU A 38 -15.52 4.67 -1.21
CA LEU A 38 -15.78 4.77 0.22
C LEU A 38 -15.60 3.42 0.91
N LEU A 39 -16.08 2.32 0.30
CA LEU A 39 -15.81 0.96 0.79
C LEU A 39 -14.30 0.71 0.88
N GLY A 40 -13.54 1.10 -0.14
CA GLY A 40 -12.07 1.04 -0.10
C GLY A 40 -11.47 1.86 1.05
N ALA A 41 -11.94 3.09 1.26
CA ALA A 41 -11.50 3.92 2.37
C ALA A 41 -11.80 3.29 3.75
N VAL A 42 -12.99 2.73 3.94
CA VAL A 42 -13.37 2.00 5.15
C VAL A 42 -12.45 0.80 5.40
N LEU A 43 -12.18 0.00 4.37
CA LEU A 43 -11.27 -1.16 4.48
C LEU A 43 -9.84 -0.78 4.84
N LEU A 44 -9.40 0.41 4.41
CA LEU A 44 -8.08 0.96 4.72
C LEU A 44 -8.02 1.70 6.06
N GLY A 45 -9.14 1.82 6.77
CA GLY A 45 -9.21 2.60 8.01
C GLY A 45 -9.07 4.11 7.79
N LEU A 46 -9.44 4.59 6.60
CA LEU A 46 -9.36 6.00 6.19
C LEU A 46 -10.65 6.78 6.41
N ASP A 47 -11.76 6.10 6.72
CA ASP A 47 -13.05 6.75 6.89
C ASP A 47 -13.18 7.42 8.28
N PRO A 48 -13.33 8.75 8.36
CA PRO A 48 -13.48 9.47 9.62
C PRO A 48 -14.88 9.33 10.26
N SER A 49 -15.83 8.60 9.65
CA SER A 49 -17.27 8.81 9.91
C SER A 49 -18.06 7.77 10.69
N GLY A 50 -17.40 6.86 11.42
CA GLY A 50 -18.07 6.26 12.58
C GLY A 50 -18.43 4.78 12.48
N VAL A 51 -17.41 3.94 12.41
CA VAL A 51 -17.46 2.63 13.08
C VAL A 51 -16.69 2.74 14.39
N GLY A 52 -17.18 3.52 15.36
CA GLY A 52 -16.73 3.47 16.77
C GLY A 52 -15.21 3.39 17.04
N GLY A 53 -14.35 3.98 16.20
CA GLY A 53 -12.90 3.86 16.32
C GLY A 53 -12.34 2.43 16.18
N ARG A 54 -13.04 1.51 15.48
CA ARG A 54 -12.60 0.13 15.25
C ARG A 54 -12.82 -0.29 13.81
N MET A 55 -11.93 -1.15 13.31
CA MET A 55 -12.07 -1.76 11.98
C MET A 55 -13.38 -2.57 11.88
N PRO A 56 -14.27 -2.30 10.90
CA PRO A 56 -15.52 -3.03 10.73
C PRO A 56 -15.36 -4.43 10.13
N VAL A 57 -14.13 -4.79 9.75
CA VAL A 57 -13.81 -6.04 9.06
C VAL A 57 -12.78 -6.83 9.85
N ARG A 58 -12.96 -8.15 9.88
CA ARG A 58 -11.98 -9.07 10.45
C ARG A 58 -10.95 -9.45 9.39
N MET A 59 -9.67 -9.39 9.74
CA MET A 59 -8.58 -9.76 8.86
C MET A 59 -7.49 -10.49 9.67
N PRO A 60 -6.71 -11.39 9.05
CA PRO A 60 -5.56 -12.00 9.72
C PRO A 60 -4.60 -10.94 10.29
N GLY A 61 -4.09 -11.15 11.50
CA GLY A 61 -3.11 -10.24 12.12
C GLY A 61 -3.62 -8.86 12.54
N LEU A 62 -4.92 -8.58 12.42
CA LEU A 62 -5.52 -7.34 12.90
C LEU A 62 -5.58 -7.34 14.44
N ALA A 63 -4.86 -6.44 15.08
CA ALA A 63 -4.86 -6.30 16.53
C ALA A 63 -6.24 -5.84 17.06
N GLU A 64 -6.56 -6.20 18.29
CA GLU A 64 -7.80 -5.74 18.93
C GLU A 64 -7.80 -4.21 19.05
N GLY A 65 -8.89 -3.57 18.63
CA GLY A 65 -9.01 -2.11 18.61
C GLY A 65 -8.23 -1.42 17.48
N ALA A 66 -7.59 -2.16 16.57
CA ALA A 66 -6.92 -1.54 15.43
C ALA A 66 -7.92 -0.82 14.52
N VAL A 67 -7.51 0.36 14.07
CA VAL A 67 -8.24 1.20 13.10
C VAL A 67 -7.75 1.01 11.68
N ARG A 68 -6.58 0.41 11.47
CA ARG A 68 -5.96 0.18 10.16
C ARG A 68 -5.58 -1.28 9.98
N PRO A 69 -5.64 -1.79 8.74
CA PRO A 69 -5.22 -3.16 8.45
C PRO A 69 -3.68 -3.26 8.53
N PRO A 70 -3.13 -4.43 8.89
CA PRO A 70 -1.72 -4.70 8.69
C PRO A 70 -1.35 -4.62 7.21
N LEU A 71 -0.24 -3.95 6.88
CA LEU A 71 0.24 -3.82 5.51
C LEU A 71 0.66 -5.16 4.88
N SER A 72 0.92 -6.18 5.71
CA SER A 72 1.14 -7.56 5.27
C SER A 72 -0.13 -8.23 4.72
N VAL A 73 -1.30 -7.63 4.91
CA VAL A 73 -2.60 -8.19 4.53
C VAL A 73 -3.33 -7.32 3.54
N LEU A 74 -3.33 -6.00 3.73
CA LEU A 74 -3.98 -5.07 2.81
C LEU A 74 -3.08 -3.86 2.52
N MET A 75 -2.78 -3.68 1.23
CA MET A 75 -2.06 -2.53 0.71
C MET A 75 -2.95 -1.80 -0.29
N ALA A 76 -2.99 -0.47 -0.20
CA ALA A 76 -3.73 0.35 -1.13
C ALA A 76 -2.91 0.61 -2.39
N SER A 77 -3.50 0.40 -3.56
CA SER A 77 -3.00 0.96 -4.82
C SER A 77 -3.93 2.11 -5.24
N PRO A 78 -3.60 3.37 -4.91
CA PRO A 78 -4.45 4.51 -5.21
C PRO A 78 -4.52 4.81 -6.72
N GLN A 79 -5.59 5.50 -7.13
CA GLN A 79 -5.76 5.97 -8.53
C GLN A 79 -4.66 6.97 -8.94
N ARG A 80 -4.20 7.80 -8.01
CA ARG A 80 -3.02 8.67 -8.20
C ARG A 80 -1.85 8.00 -7.49
N VAL A 81 -0.83 7.64 -8.25
CA VAL A 81 0.38 7.01 -7.71
C VAL A 81 1.00 7.95 -6.68
N TYR A 82 1.28 7.40 -5.50
CA TYR A 82 2.09 8.06 -4.49
C TYR A 82 3.52 7.58 -4.64
N LEU A 83 4.46 8.52 -4.78
CA LEU A 83 5.88 8.24 -4.87
C LEU A 83 6.52 8.72 -3.56
N PRO A 84 6.96 7.82 -2.66
CA PRO A 84 7.63 8.22 -1.43
C PRO A 84 8.89 9.02 -1.74
N PRO A 85 9.32 9.96 -0.89
CA PRO A 85 10.64 10.56 -1.03
C PRO A 85 11.72 9.48 -0.81
N GLY A 86 12.77 9.52 -1.62
CA GLY A 86 13.91 8.62 -1.53
C GLY A 86 14.30 8.00 -2.86
N ASN A 87 15.26 7.10 -2.78
CA ASN A 87 15.88 6.49 -3.95
C ASN A 87 14.98 5.45 -4.65
N LEU A 88 15.43 4.93 -5.79
CA LEU A 88 14.72 3.88 -6.55
C LEU A 88 14.42 2.67 -5.68
N GLY A 89 15.37 2.27 -4.83
CA GLY A 89 15.17 1.17 -3.88
C GLY A 89 13.99 1.43 -2.93
N ASP A 90 13.88 2.65 -2.40
CA ASP A 90 12.76 3.06 -1.54
C ASP A 90 11.41 3.04 -2.27
N GLN A 91 11.38 3.38 -3.57
CA GLN A 91 10.17 3.26 -4.38
C GLN A 91 9.69 1.80 -4.44
N VAL A 92 10.60 0.87 -4.71
CA VAL A 92 10.28 -0.56 -4.84
C VAL A 92 9.99 -1.21 -3.49
N CYS A 93 10.66 -0.76 -2.43
CA CYS A 93 10.52 -1.31 -1.09
C CYS A 93 9.33 -0.73 -0.30
N TYR A 94 8.64 0.29 -0.82
CA TYR A 94 7.51 0.91 -0.14
C TYR A 94 6.47 -0.15 0.28
N PRO A 95 5.98 -0.13 1.54
CA PRO A 95 6.12 0.92 2.55
C PRO A 95 7.39 0.84 3.43
N GLY A 96 8.24 -0.17 3.21
CA GLY A 96 9.55 -0.28 3.84
C GLY A 96 10.58 0.67 3.21
N ARG A 97 11.80 0.61 3.75
CA ARG A 97 12.97 1.32 3.21
C ARG A 97 13.93 0.33 2.57
N TYR A 98 14.63 0.79 1.55
CA TYR A 98 15.76 0.07 0.99
C TYR A 98 17.00 0.28 1.86
N ARG A 99 17.73 -0.80 2.10
CA ARG A 99 19.00 -0.81 2.84
C ARG A 99 20.08 -1.33 1.91
N ALA A 100 20.93 -0.43 1.43
CA ALA A 100 22.04 -0.83 0.57
C ALA A 100 23.05 -1.67 1.37
N PRO A 101 23.56 -2.78 0.79
CA PRO A 101 24.62 -3.56 1.41
C PRO A 101 25.83 -2.68 1.77
N GLY A 102 26.29 -2.73 3.02
CA GLY A 102 27.46 -1.98 3.49
C GLY A 102 27.24 -0.50 3.81
N PHE A 103 26.04 0.05 3.59
CA PHE A 103 25.67 1.40 4.04
C PHE A 103 24.78 1.31 5.29
N GLY A 104 25.16 2.06 6.34
CA GLY A 104 24.39 2.16 7.58
C GLY A 104 23.01 2.81 7.38
N ASP A 105 22.14 2.65 8.37
CA ASP A 105 20.77 3.15 8.36
C ASP A 105 20.71 4.63 7.95
N HIS A 106 19.87 4.97 6.97
CA HIS A 106 19.43 6.35 6.77
C HIS A 106 18.57 6.78 7.96
N PRO A 107 18.70 8.05 8.45
CA PRO A 107 17.95 8.51 9.60
C PRO A 107 16.44 8.39 9.35
N GLY A 108 15.76 7.52 10.10
CA GLY A 108 14.32 7.26 10.00
C GLY A 108 13.90 5.85 9.54
N ALA A 109 14.84 4.92 9.31
CA ALA A 109 14.52 3.52 9.02
C ALA A 109 13.99 2.80 10.27
N ASN A 110 12.73 2.36 10.25
CA ASN A 110 12.18 1.51 11.30
C ASN A 110 12.80 0.11 11.19
N SER A 111 13.32 -0.43 12.30
CA SER A 111 14.27 -1.56 12.34
C SER A 111 13.69 -2.95 12.02
N ASP A 112 12.46 -3.02 11.52
CA ASP A 112 11.74 -4.29 11.45
C ASP A 112 11.65 -4.80 10.00
N ARG A 113 12.63 -5.64 9.65
CA ARG A 113 12.71 -6.66 8.57
C ARG A 113 14.06 -6.66 7.86
N SER A 114 15.03 -7.25 8.54
CA SER A 114 16.30 -7.70 7.96
C SER A 114 16.02 -8.97 7.13
N LEU A 115 15.92 -8.82 5.81
CA LEU A 115 16.11 -9.92 4.86
C LEU A 115 17.48 -9.67 4.22
N ASP A 116 18.30 -10.71 4.13
CA ASP A 116 19.67 -10.66 3.60
C ASP A 116 19.73 -9.86 2.29
N GLY A 117 20.66 -8.90 2.20
CA GLY A 117 20.68 -7.85 1.17
C GLY A 117 20.67 -8.37 -0.27
N ASN A 118 21.36 -9.48 -0.56
CA ASN A 118 21.46 -10.02 -1.92
C ASN A 118 20.15 -10.62 -2.44
N GLY A 119 19.42 -11.40 -1.63
CA GLY A 119 18.16 -12.00 -2.08
C GLY A 119 17.07 -10.95 -2.32
N ARG A 120 17.14 -9.84 -1.58
CA ARG A 120 16.19 -8.74 -1.71
C ARG A 120 16.37 -7.94 -3.01
N GLU A 121 17.61 -7.65 -3.40
CA GLU A 121 17.86 -6.94 -4.67
C GLU A 121 17.43 -7.77 -5.88
N GLU A 122 17.66 -9.09 -5.88
CA GLU A 122 17.19 -9.99 -6.94
C GLU A 122 15.66 -9.96 -7.08
N ASP A 123 14.93 -10.00 -5.96
CA ASP A 123 13.47 -9.90 -5.95
C ASP A 123 12.99 -8.52 -6.48
N MET A 124 13.71 -7.45 -6.13
CA MET A 124 13.42 -6.09 -6.63
C MET A 124 13.65 -5.99 -8.14
N GLU A 125 14.76 -6.54 -8.68
CA GLU A 125 15.02 -6.58 -10.12
C GLU A 125 13.96 -7.38 -10.87
N ARG A 126 13.52 -8.52 -10.30
CA ARG A 126 12.43 -9.32 -10.86
C ARG A 126 11.13 -8.52 -10.90
N ALA A 127 10.79 -7.80 -9.83
CA ALA A 127 9.59 -6.97 -9.78
C ALA A 127 9.62 -5.85 -10.85
N LEU A 128 10.74 -5.14 -10.99
CA LEU A 128 10.89 -4.12 -12.03
C LEU A 128 10.82 -4.71 -13.45
N SER A 129 11.36 -5.91 -13.65
CA SER A 129 11.33 -6.62 -14.94
C SER A 129 9.90 -7.01 -15.32
N GLN A 130 9.13 -7.54 -14.37
CA GLN A 130 7.72 -7.88 -14.58
C GLN A 130 6.87 -6.63 -14.87
N ALA A 131 7.21 -5.49 -14.28
CA ALA A 131 6.55 -4.22 -14.53
C ALA A 131 7.03 -3.52 -15.83
N GLY A 132 8.04 -4.06 -16.52
CA GLY A 132 8.59 -3.47 -17.76
C GLY A 132 9.45 -2.23 -17.54
N ILE A 133 9.89 -1.96 -16.32
CA ILE A 133 10.64 -0.75 -15.93
C ILE A 133 12.02 -1.05 -15.35
N ALA A 134 12.56 -2.26 -15.61
CA ALA A 134 13.90 -2.65 -15.17
C ALA A 134 15.03 -1.73 -15.67
N TYR A 135 14.81 -1.01 -16.76
CA TYR A 135 15.79 -0.03 -17.27
C TYR A 135 16.05 1.11 -16.28
N LEU A 136 15.13 1.40 -15.35
CA LEU A 136 15.31 2.47 -14.34
C LEU A 136 16.53 2.21 -13.45
N GLN A 137 16.82 0.94 -13.12
CA GLN A 137 17.98 0.58 -12.31
C GLN A 137 19.31 0.86 -13.04
N LYS A 138 19.32 0.79 -14.37
CA LYS A 138 20.52 1.03 -15.19
C LYS A 138 20.62 2.46 -15.72
N ARG A 139 19.60 3.27 -15.48
CA ARG A 139 19.47 4.62 -16.02
C ARG A 139 20.50 5.57 -15.40
N ASP A 140 20.83 5.38 -14.14
CA ASP A 140 21.79 6.20 -13.40
C ASP A 140 22.90 5.32 -12.81
N PRO A 141 24.17 5.77 -12.80
CA PRO A 141 25.28 5.03 -12.20
C PRO A 141 25.09 4.67 -10.72
N SER A 142 24.24 5.42 -10.01
CA SER A 142 23.94 5.19 -8.59
C SER A 142 22.98 4.02 -8.36
N GLY A 143 22.40 3.46 -9.43
CA GLY A 143 21.56 2.25 -9.38
C GLY A 143 20.38 2.38 -8.42
N TRP A 144 20.29 1.49 -7.43
CA TRP A 144 19.25 1.52 -6.40
C TRP A 144 19.25 2.79 -5.55
N LEU A 145 20.40 3.47 -5.44
CA LEU A 145 20.56 4.71 -4.69
C LEU A 145 20.22 5.96 -5.53
N PHE A 146 19.82 5.79 -6.78
CA PHE A 146 19.40 6.91 -7.61
C PHE A 146 18.19 7.62 -6.99
N ASP A 147 18.33 8.92 -6.72
CA ASP A 147 17.32 9.78 -6.12
C ASP A 147 16.96 10.91 -7.08
N CYS A 148 15.67 11.14 -7.29
CA CYS A 148 15.16 12.16 -8.20
C CYS A 148 13.70 12.52 -7.90
N THR A 149 13.17 13.55 -8.57
CA THR A 149 11.74 13.83 -8.57
C THR A 149 11.00 12.78 -9.41
N TRP A 150 10.67 11.65 -8.80
CA TRP A 150 10.06 10.50 -9.50
C TRP A 150 8.78 10.83 -10.27
N ALA A 151 8.02 11.84 -9.83
CA ALA A 151 6.82 12.29 -10.51
C ALA A 151 7.07 12.78 -11.94
N GLU A 152 8.25 13.34 -12.21
CA GLU A 152 8.67 13.82 -13.54
C GLU A 152 9.29 12.70 -14.40
N VAL A 153 9.71 11.60 -13.77
CA VAL A 153 10.36 10.47 -14.44
C VAL A 153 9.37 9.42 -14.93
N LEU A 154 8.22 9.30 -14.25
CA LEU A 154 7.19 8.29 -14.52
C LEU A 154 5.93 8.87 -15.20
N SER A 155 5.94 10.16 -15.55
CA SER A 155 4.93 10.83 -16.38
C SER A 155 5.16 10.58 -17.86
#